data_AF-A0AAE0L844-F1
#
_entry.id   AF-A0AAE0L844-F1
#
_cell.length_a   1.000
_cell.length_b   1.000
_cell.length_c   1.000
_cell.angle_alpha   90.00
_cell.angle_beta   90.00
_cell.angle_gamma   90.00
#
_symmetry.space_group_name_H-M   'P 1'
#
loop_
_entity.id
_entity.type
_entity.pdbx_description
1 polymer ?
#
loop_
_entity_poly.entity_id
_entity_poly.type
_entity_poly.pdbx_seq_one_letter_code
_entity_poly.pdbx_strand_id
1 'polypeptide(L)'
;MYPSVAGPPGEHPSFWVSQALLADGVDGTNGFSFEGADEGSLNYALDRCLDAFYNDRDWFHGLQRRVMEQDWSWNKPAERYVELYHQAKKM
;
A
#
# COMPACT_ATOMS: atom_id res chain seq x y z
N MET A 1 6.04 -10.15 -1.46
CA MET A 1 6.01 -10.90 -2.73
C MET A 1 4.57 -10.93 -3.17
N TYR A 2 4.19 -10.05 -4.11
CA TYR A 2 2.81 -9.95 -4.58
C TYR A 2 2.48 -11.17 -5.47
N PRO A 3 1.31 -11.79 -5.34
CA PRO A 3 0.88 -12.80 -6.30
C PRO A 3 0.54 -12.09 -7.61
N SER A 4 1.16 -12.55 -8.70
CA SER A 4 0.79 -12.14 -10.06
C SER A 4 -0.60 -12.72 -10.37
N VAL A 5 -1.64 -11.91 -10.20
CA VAL A 5 -3.00 -12.22 -10.63
C VAL A 5 -3.30 -11.40 -11.89
N ALA A 6 -3.32 -12.06 -13.04
CA ALA A 6 -3.77 -11.44 -14.28
C ALA A 6 -5.27 -11.16 -14.16
N GLY A 7 -5.63 -9.89 -13.98
CA GLY A 7 -7.02 -9.43 -13.94
C GLY A 7 -7.70 -9.50 -15.31
N PRO A 8 -9.04 -9.49 -15.37
CA PRO A 8 -9.80 -9.48 -16.62
C PRO A 8 -9.45 -8.26 -17.49
N PRO A 9 -9.48 -8.40 -18.83
CA PRO A 9 -9.09 -7.34 -19.74
C PRO A 9 -10.09 -6.18 -19.69
N GLY A 10 -9.59 -4.98 -19.40
CA GLY A 10 -10.39 -3.73 -19.37
C GLY A 10 -10.49 -3.05 -18.01
N GLU A 11 -9.99 -3.67 -16.94
CA GLU A 11 -10.01 -3.10 -15.60
C GLU A 11 -8.60 -2.74 -15.10
N HIS A 12 -8.46 -1.57 -14.47
CA HIS A 12 -7.17 -1.09 -14.02
C HIS A 12 -6.64 -1.96 -12.85
N PRO A 13 -5.35 -2.35 -12.84
CA PRO A 13 -4.78 -3.27 -11.84
C PRO A 13 -5.01 -2.84 -10.38
N SER A 14 -5.12 -1.53 -10.12
CA SER A 14 -5.36 -0.98 -8.77
C SER A 14 -6.74 -1.34 -8.19
N PHE A 15 -7.74 -1.65 -9.01
CA PHE A 15 -9.10 -1.94 -8.54
C PHE A 15 -9.16 -3.23 -7.72
N TRP A 16 -8.50 -4.29 -8.20
CA TRP A 16 -8.43 -5.59 -7.51
C TRP A 16 -7.43 -5.61 -6.37
N VAL A 17 -6.32 -4.88 -6.50
CA VAL A 17 -5.37 -4.69 -5.39
C VAL A 17 -6.06 -3.99 -4.22
N SER A 18 -6.90 -2.99 -4.51
CA SER A 18 -7.72 -2.32 -3.49
C SER A 18 -8.73 -3.28 -2.86
N GLN A 19 -9.39 -4.14 -3.65
CA GLN A 19 -10.30 -5.18 -3.11
C GLN A 19 -9.58 -6.26 -2.28
N ALA A 20 -8.39 -6.68 -2.67
CA ALA A 20 -7.60 -7.65 -1.91
C ALA A 20 -7.11 -7.07 -0.57
N LEU A 21 -6.71 -5.79 -0.56
CA LEU A 21 -6.38 -5.06 0.67
C LEU A 21 -7.61 -4.81 1.55
N LEU A 22 -8.77 -4.54 0.93
CA LEU A 22 -10.06 -4.46 1.64
C LEU A 22 -10.45 -5.78 2.29
N ALA A 23 -10.13 -6.94 1.69
CA ALA A 23 -10.40 -8.27 2.24
C ALA A 23 -9.58 -8.57 3.52
N ASP A 24 -8.37 -8.01 3.63
CA ASP A 24 -7.53 -8.07 4.84
C ASP A 24 -7.93 -7.01 5.90
N GLY A 25 -9.02 -6.26 5.66
CA GLY A 25 -9.57 -5.27 6.58
C GLY A 25 -8.70 -4.02 6.76
N VAL A 26 -7.65 -3.88 5.95
CA VAL A 26 -6.73 -2.75 5.98
C VAL A 26 -6.60 -2.26 4.54
N ASP A 27 -7.40 -1.26 4.19
CA ASP A 27 -7.06 -0.37 3.08
C ASP A 27 -5.80 0.44 3.49
N GLY A 28 -4.66 -0.25 3.50
CA GLY A 28 -3.36 0.23 4.00
C GLY A 28 -2.61 1.05 2.96
N THR A 29 -3.27 1.45 1.88
CA THR A 29 -2.68 2.31 0.87
C THR A 29 -2.30 3.63 1.52
N ASN A 30 -1.00 3.89 1.55
CA ASN A 30 -0.42 5.10 2.13
C ASN A 30 0.25 6.01 1.09
N GLY A 31 0.18 5.65 -0.20
CA GLY A 31 0.80 6.41 -1.27
C GLY A 31 0.93 5.61 -2.56
N PHE A 32 1.92 6.00 -3.36
CA PHE A 32 2.22 5.42 -4.68
C PHE A 32 3.52 4.62 -4.60
N SER A 33 3.46 3.33 -4.89
CA SER A 33 4.64 2.47 -5.05
C SER A 33 5.00 2.29 -6.53
N PHE A 34 6.26 1.99 -6.80
CA PHE A 34 6.74 1.49 -8.09
C PHE A 34 7.31 0.08 -7.90
N GLU A 35 7.23 -0.76 -8.92
CA GLU A 35 7.60 -2.18 -8.82
C GLU A 35 9.04 -2.44 -9.26
N GLY A 36 9.50 -1.77 -10.32
CA GLY A 36 10.86 -1.89 -10.83
C GLY A 36 11.78 -0.77 -10.36
N ALA A 37 13.08 -1.06 -10.26
CA ALA A 37 14.10 -0.05 -9.97
C ALA A 37 14.56 0.74 -11.21
N ASP A 38 13.85 0.60 -12.32
CA ASP A 38 14.08 1.31 -13.58
C ASP A 38 13.32 2.64 -13.65
N GLU A 39 13.76 3.49 -14.55
CA GLU A 39 13.17 4.81 -14.78
C GLU A 39 11.68 4.73 -15.18
N GLY A 40 11.30 3.73 -15.98
CA GLY A 40 9.93 3.57 -16.47
C GLY A 40 8.96 3.28 -15.34
N SER A 41 9.35 2.39 -14.42
CA SER A 41 8.58 2.09 -13.21
C SER A 41 8.36 3.32 -12.32
N LEU A 42 9.38 4.17 -12.17
CA LEU A 42 9.28 5.41 -11.41
C LEU A 42 8.37 6.43 -12.11
N ASN A 43 8.57 6.66 -13.42
CA ASN A 43 7.76 7.59 -14.21
C ASN A 43 6.29 7.20 -14.18
N TYR A 44 5.98 5.92 -14.33
CA TYR A 44 4.60 5.44 -14.25
C TYR A 44 3.95 5.67 -12.88
N ALA A 45 4.71 5.54 -11.79
CA ALA A 45 4.22 5.87 -10.46
C ALA A 45 3.98 7.39 -10.28
N LEU A 46 4.83 8.23 -10.87
CA LEU A 46 4.67 9.68 -10.86
C LEU A 46 3.45 10.12 -11.68
N ASP A 47 3.22 9.53 -12.86
CA ASP A 47 2.06 9.82 -13.68
C ASP A 47 0.76 9.54 -12.92
N ARG A 48 0.67 8.40 -12.21
CA ARG A 48 -0.48 8.11 -11.35
C ARG A 48 -0.65 9.10 -10.20
N CYS A 49 0.45 9.57 -9.63
CA CYS A 49 0.42 10.59 -8.56
C CYS A 49 -0.12 11.93 -9.07
N LEU A 50 0.37 12.38 -10.23
CA LEU A 50 -0.05 13.63 -10.85
C LEU A 50 -1.50 13.55 -11.35
N ASP A 51 -1.89 12.43 -11.95
CA ASP A 51 -3.26 12.18 -12.38
C ASP A 51 -4.23 12.25 -11.20
N ALA A 52 -3.95 11.55 -10.09
CA ALA A 52 -4.76 11.66 -8.88
C ALA A 52 -4.81 13.10 -8.33
N PHE A 53 -3.69 13.82 -8.37
CA PHE A 53 -3.63 15.19 -7.89
C PHE A 53 -4.48 16.15 -8.73
N TYR A 54 -4.48 16.04 -10.07
CA TYR A 54 -5.19 16.95 -10.95
C TYR A 54 -6.63 16.53 -11.26
N ASN A 55 -6.86 15.23 -11.44
CA ASN A 55 -8.10 14.68 -11.98
C ASN A 55 -8.96 13.98 -10.93
N ASP A 56 -8.42 13.58 -9.77
CA ASP A 56 -9.17 12.88 -8.71
C ASP A 56 -8.87 13.43 -7.31
N ARG A 57 -9.18 14.71 -7.13
CA ARG A 57 -8.92 15.47 -5.89
C ARG A 57 -9.58 14.88 -4.66
N ASP A 58 -10.83 14.44 -4.78
CA ASP A 58 -11.61 13.94 -3.65
C ASP A 58 -11.04 12.61 -3.13
N TRP A 59 -10.67 11.71 -4.05
CA TRP A 59 -9.96 10.48 -3.70
C TRP A 59 -8.60 10.79 -3.07
N PHE A 60 -7.83 11.73 -3.65
CA PHE A 60 -6.52 12.11 -3.12
C PHE A 60 -6.61 12.67 -1.69
N HIS A 61 -7.62 13.50 -1.39
CA HIS A 61 -7.87 13.97 -0.03
C HIS A 61 -8.31 12.84 0.92
N GLY A 62 -9.06 11.86 0.42
CA GLY A 62 -9.38 10.65 1.16
C GLY A 62 -8.14 9.85 1.54
N LEU A 63 -7.20 9.67 0.60
CA LEU A 63 -5.91 9.03 0.82
C LEU A 63 -5.10 9.77 1.90
N GLN A 64 -5.00 11.10 1.79
CA GLN A 64 -4.29 11.92 2.78
C GLN A 64 -4.87 11.75 4.19
N ARG A 65 -6.19 11.80 4.32
CA ARG A 65 -6.87 11.64 5.61
C ARG A 65 -6.58 10.26 6.21
N ARG A 66 -6.70 9.21 5.40
CA ARG A 66 -6.43 7.84 5.83
C ARG A 66 -4.99 7.66 6.30
N VAL A 67 -4.02 8.25 5.62
CA VAL A 67 -2.61 8.24 6.05
C VAL A 67 -2.45 8.94 7.39
N MET A 68 -3.09 10.09 7.59
CA MET A 68 -3.03 10.81 8.87
C MET A 68 -3.69 10.07 10.03
N GLU A 69 -4.71 9.25 9.75
CA GLU A 69 -5.42 8.44 10.75
C GLU A 69 -4.71 7.13 11.11
N GLN A 70 -3.68 6.74 10.35
CA GLN A 70 -2.91 5.54 10.64
C GLN A 70 -2.03 5.70 11.89
N ASP A 71 -1.80 4.59 12.58
CA ASP A 71 -0.93 4.50 13.73
C ASP A 71 0.53 4.37 13.27
N TRP A 72 1.25 5.50 13.30
CA TRP A 72 2.69 5.59 13.00
C TRP A 72 3.57 5.40 14.23
N SER A 73 3.00 4.97 15.37
CA SER A 73 3.77 4.71 16.57
C SER A 73 4.64 3.45 16.44
N TRP A 74 5.68 3.40 17.26
CA TRP A 74 6.56 2.23 17.33
C TRP A 74 5.99 1.08 18.18
N ASN A 75 4.77 1.21 18.72
CA ASN A 75 4.23 0.27 19.70
C ASN A 75 4.03 -1.13 19.11
N LYS A 76 3.33 -1.23 17.97
CA LYS A 76 3.06 -2.52 17.31
C LYS A 76 4.33 -3.23 16.84
N PRO A 77 5.29 -2.55 16.16
CA PRO A 77 6.57 -3.18 15.84
C PRO A 77 7.34 -3.65 17.08
N ALA A 78 7.40 -2.84 18.16
CA ALA A 78 8.12 -3.20 19.39
C ALA A 78 7.58 -4.48 20.03
N GLU A 79 6.26 -4.62 20.13
CA GLU A 79 5.62 -5.84 20.64
C GLU A 79 6.03 -7.07 19.82
N ARG A 80 6.05 -6.96 18.49
CA ARG A 80 6.49 -8.04 17.60
C ARG A 80 7.96 -8.43 17.81
N TYR A 81 8.84 -7.47 18.08
CA TYR A 81 10.24 -7.78 18.38
C TYR A 81 10.38 -8.55 19.70
N VAL A 82 9.60 -8.19 20.73
CA VAL A 82 9.60 -8.91 22.01
C VAL A 82 9.08 -10.34 21.81
N GLU A 83 8.00 -10.52 21.05
CA GLU A 83 7.49 -11.85 20.68
C GLU A 83 8.57 -12.69 19.97
N LEU A 84 9.24 -12.13 18.96
CA LEU A 84 10.29 -12.81 18.21
C LEU A 84 11.45 -13.24 19.14
N TYR A 85 11.86 -12.37 20.06
CA TYR A 85 12.90 -12.70 21.03
C TYR A 85 12.49 -13.84 21.98
N HIS A 86 11.24 -13.82 22.46
CA HIS A 86 10.71 -14.91 23.29
C HIS A 86 10.62 -16.24 22.54
N GLN A 87 10.31 -16.24 21.24
CA GLN A 87 10.30 -17.43 20.42
C GLN A 87 11.72 -17.99 20.23
N ALA A 88 12.69 -17.14 19.90
CA ALA A 88 14.09 -17.52 19.73
C ALA A 88 14.71 -18.07 21.04
N LYS A 89 14.30 -17.55 22.20
CA LYS A 89 14.76 -18.01 23.53
C LYS A 89 14.11 -19.32 23.99
N LYS A 90 12.96 -19.71 23.42
CA LYS A 90 12.24 -20.96 23.74
C LYS A 90 12.74 -22.17 22.92
N MET A 91 13.67 -21.96 21.99
CA MET A 91 14.45 -23.02 21.32
C MET A 91 15.71 -23.33 22.12
#